data_AF-A0A0U4BLQ9-F1
#
_entry.id   AF-A0A0U4BLQ9-F1
#
_cell.length_a   1.000
_cell.length_b   1.000
_cell.length_c   1.000
_cell.angle_alpha   90.00
_cell.angle_beta   90.00
_cell.angle_gamma   90.00
#
_symmetry.space_group_name_H-M   'P 1'
#
loop_
_entity.id
_entity.type
_entity.pdbx_description
1 polymer ?
#
loop_
_entity_poly.entity_id
_entity_poly.type
_entity_poly.pdbx_seq_one_letter_code
_entity_poly.pdbx_strand_id
1 'polypeptide(L)'
;MALTQSSTRRGAPAVDTGRRGHRTVYALIVVALIGMHLRLSVETSTGAQVVPMYPLLLSAALLSFRVGNELARRAGQLIVVLAVFLLIEPFVSFAPESASVVNLLSALQLLASVLSALIIIAVCRTLPRDGLRKLFFGFWVALMVLALLESVGLRDVFTSIRDALYFTSQRGIYSEAARDIVLYGKIRPTALASEPSYLADSYMSMIVAVFLLDPRRGQWSSWVRLGLMVAIGFAIAPSLKIVFYLLALGIWILWPRTPKRLALAGVALSTVFFVMFVTFEFSLGSVLTRFGLGETGSFFGRIAVAPQIGLEAVTNHPVLGYGVGNTDGLLPVIDEAWQSSGAYARFPWYQGLGPSELMSNGFWWQWAFLGIVGGATFWLLVAKTLRAVGVEHPLRSIVCAWAVWYSGFAFVDPASWFVLALFVIPVVSGVRPVPANAASLTGSRKS
;
A
#
# COMPACT_ATOMS: atom_id res chain seq x y z
N MET A 1 -27.35 45.95 -18.86
CA MET A 1 -26.65 45.03 -19.79
C MET A 1 -25.78 44.10 -18.95
N ALA A 2 -26.27 42.90 -18.68
CA ALA A 2 -25.58 41.87 -17.90
C ALA A 2 -25.43 40.63 -18.79
N LEU A 3 -24.21 40.18 -19.01
CA LEU A 3 -23.90 38.94 -19.73
C LEU A 3 -23.31 37.94 -18.74
N THR A 4 -24.19 37.10 -18.18
CA THR A 4 -23.85 35.91 -17.42
C THR A 4 -23.53 34.77 -18.40
N GLN A 5 -22.24 34.45 -18.57
CA GLN A 5 -21.82 33.23 -19.26
C GLN A 5 -21.97 32.02 -18.32
N SER A 6 -23.06 31.27 -18.47
CA SER A 6 -23.22 29.95 -17.85
C SER A 6 -22.48 28.90 -18.68
N SER A 7 -21.23 28.58 -18.31
CA SER A 7 -20.52 27.44 -18.89
C SER A 7 -21.07 26.13 -18.28
N THR A 8 -22.08 25.54 -18.91
CA THR A 8 -22.51 24.18 -18.64
C THR A 8 -21.43 23.20 -19.13
N ARG A 9 -20.55 22.77 -18.21
CA ARG A 9 -19.69 21.59 -18.43
C ARG A 9 -20.60 20.39 -18.69
N ARG A 10 -20.74 19.98 -19.95
CA ARG A 10 -21.37 18.73 -20.37
C ARG A 10 -20.69 17.57 -19.62
N GLY A 11 -21.44 16.91 -18.75
CA GLY A 11 -21.03 15.63 -18.18
C GLY A 11 -20.79 14.63 -19.31
N ALA A 12 -19.67 13.91 -19.25
CA ALA A 12 -19.41 12.82 -20.17
C ALA A 12 -20.57 11.80 -20.13
N PRO A 13 -20.97 11.23 -21.27
CA PRO A 13 -22.04 10.24 -21.30
C PRO A 13 -21.67 9.05 -20.40
N ALA A 14 -22.55 8.71 -19.47
CA ALA A 14 -22.45 7.48 -18.71
C ALA A 14 -22.57 6.33 -19.71
N VAL A 15 -21.50 5.55 -19.89
CA VAL A 15 -21.55 4.34 -20.70
C VAL A 15 -22.50 3.38 -19.98
N ASP A 16 -23.70 3.19 -20.53
CA ASP A 16 -24.72 2.28 -20.02
C ASP A 16 -24.23 0.83 -20.14
N THR A 17 -23.52 0.36 -19.12
CA THR A 17 -23.22 -1.06 -18.99
C THR A 17 -24.40 -1.76 -18.38
N GLY A 18 -25.17 -2.43 -19.22
CA GLY A 18 -26.17 -3.39 -18.77
C GLY A 18 -25.61 -4.34 -17.70
N ARG A 19 -26.51 -4.87 -16.85
CA ARG A 19 -26.18 -5.67 -15.64
C ARG A 19 -25.08 -6.74 -15.81
N ARG A 20 -24.87 -7.30 -17.02
CA ARG A 20 -23.80 -8.26 -17.32
C ARG A 20 -22.40 -7.65 -17.24
N GLY A 21 -22.21 -6.41 -17.72
CA GLY A 21 -20.90 -5.73 -17.72
C GLY A 21 -20.35 -5.50 -16.31
N HIS A 22 -21.22 -5.17 -15.35
CA HIS A 22 -20.80 -5.00 -13.96
C HIS A 22 -20.34 -6.31 -13.30
N ARG A 23 -20.97 -7.46 -13.62
CA ARG A 23 -20.60 -8.75 -13.01
C ARG A 23 -19.17 -9.15 -13.35
N THR A 24 -18.77 -9.03 -14.62
CA THR A 24 -17.40 -9.31 -15.06
C THR A 24 -16.39 -8.40 -14.37
N VAL A 25 -16.72 -7.12 -14.22
CA VAL A 25 -15.86 -6.16 -13.50
C VAL A 25 -15.70 -6.56 -12.04
N TYR A 26 -16.78 -6.89 -11.33
CA TYR A 26 -16.70 -7.36 -9.94
C TYR A 26 -15.85 -8.62 -9.82
N ALA A 27 -16.03 -9.60 -10.72
CA ALA A 27 -15.25 -10.83 -10.72
C ALA A 27 -13.75 -10.57 -10.91
N LEU A 28 -13.38 -9.67 -11.84
CA LEU A 28 -11.99 -9.28 -12.03
C LEU A 28 -11.44 -8.57 -10.78
N ILE A 29 -12.21 -7.70 -10.12
CA ILE A 29 -11.77 -7.11 -8.85
C ILE A 29 -11.54 -8.19 -7.78
N VAL A 30 -12.39 -9.23 -7.71
CA VAL A 30 -12.13 -10.38 -6.82
C VAL A 30 -10.80 -11.05 -7.16
N VAL A 31 -10.50 -11.30 -8.44
CA VAL A 31 -9.20 -11.85 -8.86
C VAL A 31 -8.04 -10.94 -8.42
N ALA A 32 -8.20 -9.62 -8.52
CA ALA A 32 -7.20 -8.67 -8.03
C ALA A 32 -7.03 -8.73 -6.51
N LEU A 33 -8.12 -8.89 -5.75
CA LEU A 33 -8.08 -9.08 -4.29
C LEU A 33 -7.40 -10.39 -3.89
N ILE A 34 -7.67 -11.48 -4.62
CA ILE A 34 -6.98 -12.76 -4.44
C ILE A 34 -5.48 -12.59 -4.75
N GLY A 35 -5.14 -11.92 -5.86
CA GLY A 35 -3.74 -11.63 -6.20
C GLY A 35 -3.02 -10.78 -5.15
N MET A 36 -3.70 -9.78 -4.57
CA MET A 36 -3.18 -8.97 -3.47
C MET A 36 -2.94 -9.80 -2.20
N HIS A 37 -3.84 -10.74 -1.91
CA HIS A 37 -3.78 -11.59 -0.72
C HIS A 37 -2.70 -12.67 -0.83
N LEU A 38 -2.69 -13.43 -1.92
CA LEU A 38 -1.77 -14.55 -2.14
C LEU A 38 -0.38 -14.08 -2.57
N ARG A 39 -0.28 -12.93 -3.26
CA ARG A 39 1.00 -12.39 -3.78
C ARG A 39 1.79 -13.36 -4.68
N LEU A 40 1.07 -14.26 -5.37
CA LEU A 40 1.65 -15.25 -6.30
C LEU A 40 2.44 -14.55 -7.40
N SER A 41 3.72 -14.89 -7.51
CA SER A 41 4.64 -14.26 -8.46
C SER A 41 5.22 -15.33 -9.37
N VAL A 42 5.51 -14.96 -10.62
CA VAL A 42 6.28 -15.81 -11.54
C VAL A 42 7.75 -15.50 -11.32
N GLU A 43 8.52 -16.51 -10.93
CA GLU A 43 9.95 -16.37 -10.59
C GLU A 43 10.80 -17.19 -11.57
N THR A 44 12.03 -16.74 -11.82
CA THR A 44 13.03 -17.52 -12.55
C THR A 44 13.58 -18.64 -11.68
N SER A 45 14.33 -19.57 -12.29
CA SER A 45 15.09 -20.59 -11.56
C SER A 45 16.12 -20.00 -10.56
N THR A 46 16.51 -18.74 -10.75
CA THR A 46 17.40 -17.98 -9.88
C THR A 46 16.67 -17.19 -8.78
N GLY A 47 15.35 -17.34 -8.66
CA GLY A 47 14.53 -16.62 -7.67
C GLY A 47 14.19 -15.17 -8.02
N ALA A 48 14.62 -14.68 -9.20
CA ALA A 48 14.27 -13.34 -9.64
C ALA A 48 12.80 -13.29 -10.07
N GLN A 49 12.05 -12.32 -9.54
CA GLN A 49 10.64 -12.17 -9.87
C GLN A 49 10.51 -11.54 -11.26
N VAL A 50 9.87 -12.26 -12.19
CA VAL A 50 9.60 -11.78 -13.55
C VAL A 50 8.28 -11.03 -13.58
N VAL A 51 7.22 -11.65 -13.04
CA VAL A 51 5.87 -11.07 -12.97
C VAL A 51 5.38 -11.14 -11.52
N PRO A 52 5.56 -10.07 -10.73
CA PRO A 52 5.13 -10.06 -9.34
C PRO A 52 3.61 -10.03 -9.27
N MET A 53 3.02 -10.81 -8.37
CA MET A 53 1.59 -10.78 -8.06
C MET A 53 0.71 -10.90 -9.31
N TYR A 54 1.03 -11.86 -10.19
CA TYR A 54 0.47 -11.96 -11.54
C TYR A 54 -1.07 -11.98 -11.60
N PRO A 55 -1.84 -12.54 -10.63
CA PRO A 55 -3.31 -12.50 -10.73
C PRO A 55 -3.83 -11.06 -10.63
N LEU A 56 -3.18 -10.21 -9.82
CA LEU A 56 -3.53 -8.80 -9.69
C LEU A 56 -3.18 -8.03 -10.97
N LEU A 57 -1.97 -8.22 -11.50
CA LEU A 57 -1.54 -7.57 -12.74
C LEU A 57 -2.39 -7.99 -13.94
N LEU A 58 -2.69 -9.28 -14.08
CA LEU A 58 -3.54 -9.81 -15.14
C LEU A 58 -4.97 -9.26 -15.05
N SER A 59 -5.54 -9.24 -13.85
CA SER A 59 -6.86 -8.65 -13.63
C SER A 59 -6.88 -7.16 -14.02
N ALA A 60 -5.88 -6.39 -13.59
CA ALA A 60 -5.76 -4.98 -13.97
C ALA A 60 -5.60 -4.81 -15.49
N ALA A 61 -4.79 -5.65 -16.14
CA ALA A 61 -4.63 -5.62 -17.60
C ALA A 61 -5.97 -5.89 -18.32
N LEU A 62 -6.74 -6.88 -17.89
CA LEU A 62 -8.07 -7.17 -18.46
C LEU A 62 -9.07 -6.03 -18.19
N LEU A 63 -9.02 -5.45 -17.00
CA LEU A 63 -9.82 -4.27 -16.65
C LEU A 63 -9.45 -3.02 -17.47
N SER A 64 -8.22 -2.92 -17.96
CA SER A 64 -7.76 -1.80 -18.77
C SER A 64 -8.53 -1.68 -20.09
N PHE A 65 -9.02 -2.78 -20.68
CA PHE A 65 -9.87 -2.72 -21.87
C PHE A 65 -11.16 -1.93 -21.66
N ARG A 66 -11.62 -1.82 -20.40
CA ARG A 66 -12.85 -1.09 -20.05
C ARG A 66 -12.62 0.40 -19.83
N VAL A 67 -11.49 0.79 -19.24
CA VAL A 67 -11.23 2.16 -18.79
C VAL A 67 -10.02 2.81 -19.44
N GLY A 68 -9.29 2.09 -20.30
CA GLY A 68 -8.01 2.49 -20.88
C GLY A 68 -8.11 3.75 -21.72
N ASN A 69 -9.12 3.84 -22.59
CA ASN A 69 -9.37 5.04 -23.39
C ASN A 69 -9.64 6.28 -22.52
N GLU A 70 -10.40 6.13 -21.44
CA GLU A 70 -10.69 7.23 -20.52
C GLU A 70 -9.45 7.65 -19.73
N LEU A 71 -8.68 6.65 -19.26
CA LEU A 71 -7.44 6.87 -18.54
C LEU A 71 -6.39 7.56 -19.42
N ALA A 72 -6.23 7.10 -20.66
CA ALA A 72 -5.35 7.70 -21.66
C ALA A 72 -5.76 9.14 -21.98
N ARG A 73 -7.06 9.41 -22.16
CA ARG A 73 -7.57 10.76 -22.41
C ARG A 73 -7.31 11.72 -21.26
N ARG A 74 -7.48 11.27 -20.00
CA ARG A 74 -7.32 12.14 -18.83
C ARG A 74 -5.88 12.32 -18.39
N ALA A 75 -5.11 11.24 -18.40
CA ALA A 75 -3.81 11.17 -17.75
C ALA A 75 -2.71 10.56 -18.62
N GLY A 76 -2.99 10.23 -19.89
CA GLY A 76 -2.06 9.52 -20.77
C GLY A 76 -0.71 10.21 -20.92
N GLN A 77 -0.68 11.54 -21.12
CA GLN A 77 0.57 12.29 -21.20
C GLN A 77 1.41 12.18 -19.92
N LEU A 78 0.77 12.28 -18.75
CA LEU A 78 1.46 12.14 -17.46
C LEU A 78 1.95 10.72 -17.21
N ILE A 79 1.18 9.71 -17.65
CA ILE A 79 1.57 8.30 -17.61
C ILE A 79 2.78 8.05 -18.51
N VAL A 80 2.82 8.63 -19.72
CA VAL A 80 3.97 8.53 -20.62
C VAL A 80 5.19 9.20 -20.01
N VAL A 81 5.04 10.41 -19.44
CA VAL A 81 6.17 11.10 -18.76
C VAL A 81 6.67 10.28 -17.57
N LEU A 82 5.77 9.68 -16.79
CA LEU A 82 6.15 8.80 -15.68
C LEU A 82 6.88 7.54 -16.19
N ALA A 83 6.40 6.92 -17.27
CA ALA A 83 7.04 5.76 -17.88
C ALA A 83 8.44 6.11 -18.39
N VAL A 84 8.59 7.22 -19.12
CA VAL A 84 9.90 7.69 -19.60
C VAL A 84 10.84 8.00 -18.44
N PHE A 85 10.36 8.65 -17.38
CA PHE A 85 11.15 8.90 -16.17
C PHE A 85 11.67 7.59 -15.56
N LEU A 86 10.79 6.60 -15.35
CA LEU A 86 11.18 5.30 -14.78
C LEU A 86 12.08 4.48 -15.70
N LEU A 87 11.94 4.59 -17.02
CA LEU A 87 12.76 3.85 -17.97
C LEU A 87 14.15 4.47 -18.15
N ILE A 88 14.29 5.79 -17.96
CA ILE A 88 15.58 6.47 -18.04
C ILE A 88 16.36 6.35 -16.73
N GLU A 89 15.68 6.39 -15.58
CA GLU A 89 16.30 6.45 -14.25
C GLU A 89 17.40 5.38 -14.01
N PRO A 90 17.21 4.10 -14.37
CA PRO A 90 18.24 3.07 -14.21
C PRO A 90 19.56 3.32 -14.96
N PHE A 91 19.55 4.16 -16.00
CA PHE A 91 20.72 4.48 -16.83
C PHE A 91 21.42 5.77 -16.39
N VAL A 92 20.76 6.58 -15.55
CA VAL A 92 21.29 7.86 -15.08
C VAL A 92 21.55 7.85 -13.57
N SER A 93 21.14 6.80 -12.84
CA SER A 93 21.59 6.56 -11.47
C SER A 93 23.07 6.14 -11.50
N PHE A 94 23.97 7.05 -11.11
CA PHE A 94 25.41 6.82 -11.08
C PHE A 94 25.87 6.00 -9.85
N ALA A 95 25.07 5.01 -9.46
CA ALA A 95 25.34 4.22 -8.26
C ALA A 95 26.16 2.95 -8.57
N PRO A 96 26.94 2.44 -7.59
CA PRO A 96 27.71 1.21 -7.76
C PRO A 96 26.84 0.01 -8.13
N GLU A 97 27.42 -0.94 -8.87
CA GLU A 97 26.79 -2.22 -9.21
C GLU A 97 25.41 -2.11 -9.90
N SER A 98 25.15 -1.00 -10.60
CA SER A 98 23.92 -0.81 -11.35
C SER A 98 23.85 -1.78 -12.54
N ALA A 99 23.38 -3.00 -12.30
CA ALA A 99 23.03 -3.94 -13.35
C ALA A 99 21.82 -3.40 -14.09
N SER A 100 22.06 -2.75 -15.23
CA SER A 100 21.05 -2.00 -15.98
C SER A 100 19.80 -2.84 -16.32
N VAL A 101 19.95 -4.15 -16.53
CA VAL A 101 18.84 -5.08 -16.82
C VAL A 101 17.94 -5.35 -15.61
N VAL A 102 18.52 -5.60 -14.42
CA VAL A 102 17.75 -5.87 -13.19
C VAL A 102 16.99 -4.61 -12.78
N ASN A 103 17.66 -3.46 -12.80
CA ASN A 103 17.03 -2.18 -12.48
C ASN A 103 15.93 -1.83 -13.48
N LEU A 104 16.14 -2.10 -14.78
CA LEU A 104 15.11 -1.91 -15.80
C LEU A 104 13.89 -2.81 -15.55
N LEU A 105 14.10 -4.07 -15.17
CA LEU A 105 13.00 -4.97 -14.81
C LEU A 105 12.22 -4.43 -13.61
N SER A 106 12.90 -3.98 -12.56
CA SER A 106 12.27 -3.38 -11.38
C SER A 106 11.54 -2.07 -11.70
N ALA A 107 12.08 -1.24 -12.59
CA ALA A 107 11.40 -0.03 -13.07
C ALA A 107 10.13 -0.36 -13.87
N LEU A 108 10.18 -1.39 -14.72
CA LEU A 108 8.99 -1.91 -15.43
C LEU A 108 7.96 -2.49 -14.47
N GLN A 109 8.38 -3.19 -13.43
CA GLN A 109 7.50 -3.69 -12.37
C GLN A 109 6.85 -2.56 -11.60
N LEU A 110 7.61 -1.53 -11.22
CA LEU A 110 7.08 -0.34 -10.57
C LEU A 110 6.04 0.36 -11.47
N LEU A 111 6.34 0.50 -12.77
CA LEU A 111 5.40 1.06 -13.73
C LEU A 111 4.12 0.22 -13.82
N ALA A 112 4.23 -1.10 -13.92
CA ALA A 112 3.09 -2.02 -13.94
C ALA A 112 2.26 -1.93 -12.66
N SER A 113 2.91 -1.83 -11.49
CA SER A 113 2.27 -1.67 -10.19
C SER A 113 1.49 -0.34 -10.11
N VAL A 114 2.09 0.78 -10.51
CA VAL A 114 1.41 2.08 -10.57
C VAL A 114 0.21 2.04 -11.52
N LEU A 115 0.40 1.50 -12.73
CA LEU A 115 -0.66 1.38 -13.74
C LEU A 115 -1.81 0.51 -13.24
N SER A 116 -1.50 -0.62 -12.59
CA SER A 116 -2.52 -1.51 -12.02
C SER A 116 -3.40 -0.79 -11.00
N ALA A 117 -2.79 0.01 -10.12
CA ALA A 117 -3.53 0.82 -9.15
C ALA A 117 -4.38 1.89 -9.84
N LEU A 118 -3.87 2.59 -10.84
CA LEU A 118 -4.63 3.59 -11.62
C LEU A 118 -5.82 2.97 -12.34
N ILE A 119 -5.68 1.78 -12.91
CA ILE A 119 -6.76 1.05 -13.57
C ILE A 119 -7.83 0.64 -12.55
N ILE A 120 -7.43 0.05 -11.42
CA ILE A 120 -8.35 -0.34 -10.34
C ILE A 120 -9.11 0.89 -9.81
N ILE A 121 -8.42 2.02 -9.61
CA ILE A 121 -9.06 3.30 -9.25
C ILE A 121 -10.08 3.69 -10.31
N ALA A 122 -9.70 3.71 -11.60
CA ALA A 122 -10.56 4.14 -12.69
C ALA A 122 -11.81 3.26 -12.84
N VAL A 123 -11.68 1.95 -12.66
CA VAL A 123 -12.80 0.99 -12.69
C VAL A 123 -13.72 1.14 -11.49
N CYS A 124 -13.20 1.26 -10.28
CA CYS A 124 -14.02 1.43 -9.08
C CYS A 124 -14.88 2.71 -9.12
N ARG A 125 -14.52 3.70 -9.94
CA ARG A 125 -15.35 4.89 -10.18
C ARG A 125 -16.61 4.62 -10.97
N THR A 126 -16.60 3.60 -11.83
CA THR A 126 -17.77 3.25 -12.64
C THR A 126 -18.75 2.36 -11.88
N LEU A 127 -18.38 1.89 -10.69
CA LEU A 127 -19.18 0.99 -9.88
C LEU A 127 -19.95 1.72 -8.77
N PRO A 128 -21.15 1.24 -8.41
CA PRO A 128 -21.87 1.75 -7.25
C PRO A 128 -21.06 1.56 -5.96
N ARG A 129 -20.96 2.63 -5.17
CA ARG A 129 -20.25 2.65 -3.88
C ARG A 129 -20.69 1.51 -2.95
N ASP A 130 -21.99 1.26 -2.87
CA ASP A 130 -22.53 0.18 -2.04
C ASP A 130 -22.14 -1.22 -2.53
N GLY A 131 -22.03 -1.41 -3.85
CA GLY A 131 -21.57 -2.68 -4.43
C GLY A 131 -20.10 -2.93 -4.11
N LEU A 132 -19.25 -1.90 -4.20
CA LEU A 132 -17.86 -1.98 -3.76
C LEU A 132 -17.74 -2.27 -2.26
N ARG A 133 -18.50 -1.57 -1.41
CA ARG A 133 -18.50 -1.82 0.04
C ARG A 133 -18.87 -3.28 0.36
N LYS A 134 -19.92 -3.81 -0.29
CA LYS A 134 -20.35 -5.21 -0.14
C LYS A 134 -19.29 -6.18 -0.64
N LEU A 135 -18.59 -5.87 -1.73
CA LEU A 135 -17.49 -6.67 -2.26
C LEU A 135 -16.34 -6.78 -1.24
N PHE A 136 -15.82 -5.65 -0.77
CA PHE A 136 -14.71 -5.64 0.20
C PHE A 136 -15.12 -6.30 1.53
N PHE A 137 -16.35 -6.08 2.00
CA PHE A 137 -16.87 -6.76 3.19
C PHE A 137 -17.03 -8.26 2.98
N GLY A 138 -17.58 -8.69 1.84
CA GLY A 138 -17.72 -10.10 1.50
C GLY A 138 -16.37 -10.81 1.41
N PHE A 139 -15.36 -10.15 0.83
CA PHE A 139 -14.00 -10.67 0.79
C PHE A 139 -13.38 -10.76 2.19
N TRP A 140 -13.58 -9.76 3.05
CA TRP A 140 -13.17 -9.81 4.46
C TRP A 140 -13.80 -10.99 5.21
N VAL A 141 -15.10 -11.23 5.03
CA VAL A 141 -15.80 -12.40 5.63
C VAL A 141 -15.27 -13.71 5.06
N ALA A 142 -14.99 -13.78 3.75
CA ALA A 142 -14.42 -14.99 3.15
C ALA A 142 -13.06 -15.35 3.75
N LEU A 143 -12.15 -14.36 3.91
CA LEU A 143 -10.87 -14.56 4.59
C LEU A 143 -11.04 -15.01 6.04
N MET A 144 -12.04 -14.45 6.75
CA MET A 144 -12.40 -14.85 8.12
C MET A 144 -12.79 -16.31 8.19
N VAL A 145 -13.68 -16.76 7.30
CA VAL A 145 -14.11 -18.16 7.23
C VAL A 145 -12.93 -19.07 6.91
N LEU A 146 -12.11 -18.73 5.92
CA LEU A 146 -10.92 -19.51 5.57
C LEU A 146 -9.93 -19.64 6.74
N ALA A 147 -9.65 -18.54 7.43
CA ALA A 147 -8.74 -18.53 8.57
C ALA A 147 -9.29 -19.34 9.77
N LEU A 148 -10.61 -19.31 10.00
CA LEU A 148 -11.25 -20.12 11.03
C LEU A 148 -11.20 -21.60 10.67
N LEU A 149 -11.51 -21.97 9.42
CA LEU A 149 -11.41 -23.36 8.95
C LEU A 149 -9.99 -23.91 9.11
N GLU A 150 -8.98 -23.12 8.74
CA GLU A 150 -7.57 -23.46 8.93
C GLU A 150 -7.20 -23.63 10.42
N SER A 151 -7.82 -22.84 11.30
CA SER A 151 -7.54 -22.86 12.75
C SER A 151 -8.25 -23.99 13.50
N VAL A 152 -9.43 -24.42 13.04
CA VAL A 152 -10.30 -25.39 13.75
C VAL A 152 -10.05 -26.84 13.33
N GLY A 153 -9.39 -27.10 12.20
CA GLY A 153 -9.00 -28.48 11.86
C GLY A 153 -8.59 -28.76 10.42
N LEU A 154 -8.65 -27.80 9.49
CA LEU A 154 -8.26 -28.01 8.09
C LEU A 154 -6.81 -27.59 7.80
N ARG A 155 -5.95 -27.49 8.81
CA ARG A 155 -4.59 -26.97 8.66
C ARG A 155 -3.81 -27.74 7.60
N ASP A 156 -3.82 -29.07 7.64
CA ASP A 156 -3.04 -29.91 6.72
C ASP A 156 -3.49 -29.75 5.26
N VAL A 157 -4.80 -29.56 5.04
CA VAL A 157 -5.37 -29.27 3.72
C VAL A 157 -4.90 -27.91 3.22
N PHE A 158 -4.94 -26.88 4.07
CA PHE A 158 -4.47 -25.54 3.72
C PHE A 158 -2.96 -25.52 3.46
N THR A 159 -2.17 -26.25 4.26
CA THR A 159 -0.74 -26.41 4.04
C THR A 159 -0.47 -27.09 2.71
N SER A 160 -1.16 -28.20 2.39
CA SER A 160 -0.99 -28.90 1.11
C SER A 160 -1.33 -28.01 -0.10
N ILE A 161 -2.43 -27.24 -0.01
CA ILE A 161 -2.80 -26.29 -1.06
C ILE A 161 -1.74 -25.19 -1.17
N ARG A 162 -1.25 -24.66 -0.05
CA ARG A 162 -0.20 -23.63 -0.05
C ARG A 162 1.07 -24.17 -0.68
N ASP A 163 1.52 -25.36 -0.31
CA ASP A 163 2.70 -25.99 -0.88
C ASP A 163 2.55 -26.16 -2.41
N ALA A 164 1.36 -26.53 -2.87
CA ALA A 164 1.04 -26.59 -4.30
C ALA A 164 0.94 -25.22 -4.99
N LEU A 165 0.57 -24.15 -4.27
CA LEU A 165 0.50 -22.80 -4.83
C LEU A 165 1.88 -22.14 -4.94
N TYR A 166 2.76 -22.39 -3.96
CA TYR A 166 4.08 -21.77 -3.85
C TYR A 166 5.23 -22.73 -4.20
N PHE A 167 4.97 -23.88 -4.82
CA PHE A 167 6.02 -24.85 -5.17
C PHE A 167 7.13 -24.28 -6.08
N THR A 168 6.82 -23.25 -6.87
CA THR A 168 7.77 -22.55 -7.75
C THR A 168 8.37 -21.31 -7.10
N SER A 169 7.89 -20.93 -5.92
CA SER A 169 8.29 -19.73 -5.21
C SER A 169 9.56 -20.02 -4.41
N GLN A 170 10.63 -19.32 -4.74
CA GLN A 170 11.85 -19.24 -3.94
C GLN A 170 11.63 -18.36 -2.70
N ARG A 171 10.58 -17.49 -2.69
CA ARG A 171 10.09 -16.91 -1.43
C ARG A 171 9.63 -18.06 -0.53
N GLY A 172 10.41 -18.37 0.50
CA GLY A 172 10.18 -19.48 1.41
C GLY A 172 8.74 -19.50 1.93
N ILE A 173 8.15 -20.69 1.97
CA ILE A 173 6.88 -20.91 2.66
C ILE A 173 7.16 -20.74 4.15
N TYR A 174 6.38 -19.90 4.83
CA TYR A 174 6.57 -19.65 6.25
C TYR A 174 6.50 -20.96 7.06
N SER A 175 7.66 -21.39 7.58
CA SER A 175 7.82 -22.65 8.32
C SER A 175 7.99 -22.44 9.84
N GLU A 176 7.99 -21.19 10.32
CA GLU A 176 8.28 -20.89 11.73
C GLU A 176 7.03 -20.90 12.63
N ALA A 177 6.34 -22.04 12.68
CA ALA A 177 5.25 -22.25 13.65
C ALA A 177 5.72 -22.00 15.10
N ALA A 178 6.97 -22.35 15.42
CA ALA A 178 7.59 -22.12 16.73
C ALA A 178 7.66 -20.63 17.09
N ARG A 179 8.04 -19.76 16.15
CA ARG A 179 8.09 -18.31 16.39
C ARG A 179 6.71 -17.74 16.70
N ASP A 180 5.69 -18.20 15.97
CA ASP A 180 4.31 -17.75 16.19
C ASP A 180 3.78 -18.17 17.56
N ILE A 181 4.12 -19.38 18.03
CA ILE A 181 3.77 -19.85 19.38
C ILE A 181 4.44 -18.98 20.45
N VAL A 182 5.74 -18.68 20.29
CA VAL A 182 6.47 -17.83 21.25
C VAL A 182 5.89 -16.42 21.33
N LEU A 183 5.61 -15.79 20.18
CA LEU A 183 5.20 -14.39 20.14
C LEU A 183 3.69 -14.16 20.39
N TYR A 184 2.85 -15.10 19.96
CA TYR A 184 1.39 -14.92 19.95
C TYR A 184 0.63 -16.02 20.70
N GLY A 185 1.33 -17.00 21.27
CA GLY A 185 0.72 -18.13 21.98
C GLY A 185 0.00 -19.14 21.08
N LYS A 186 0.02 -18.96 19.76
CA LYS A 186 -0.66 -19.83 18.79
C LYS A 186 -0.06 -19.70 17.39
N ILE A 187 -0.26 -20.74 16.58
CA ILE A 187 0.06 -20.72 15.14
C ILE A 187 -0.98 -19.85 14.42
N ARG A 188 -0.53 -18.78 13.75
CA ARG A 188 -1.43 -17.87 13.05
C ARG A 188 -1.94 -18.53 11.75
N PRO A 189 -3.23 -18.34 11.40
CA PRO A 189 -3.72 -18.75 10.10
C PRO A 189 -3.13 -17.88 9.00
N THR A 190 -3.08 -18.44 7.80
CA THR A 190 -2.58 -17.79 6.59
C THR A 190 -3.67 -17.57 5.55
N ALA A 191 -4.78 -18.30 5.64
CA ALA A 191 -5.86 -18.31 4.66
C ALA A 191 -5.36 -18.54 3.22
N LEU A 192 -4.39 -19.45 3.05
CA LEU A 192 -3.68 -19.77 1.80
C LEU A 192 -2.59 -18.77 1.37
N ALA A 193 -2.37 -17.68 2.09
CA ALA A 193 -1.19 -16.83 1.87
C ALA A 193 0.11 -17.56 2.26
N SER A 194 1.25 -17.14 1.70
CA SER A 194 2.55 -17.71 2.07
C SER A 194 2.98 -17.36 3.49
N GLU A 195 2.49 -16.23 4.04
CA GLU A 195 2.79 -15.76 5.40
C GLU A 195 1.54 -15.24 6.14
N PRO A 196 1.46 -15.40 7.46
CA PRO A 196 0.37 -14.83 8.27
C PRO A 196 0.29 -13.29 8.19
N SER A 197 1.43 -12.64 7.94
CA SER A 197 1.50 -11.17 7.85
C SER A 197 0.70 -10.61 6.67
N TYR A 198 0.55 -11.39 5.60
CA TYR A 198 -0.22 -11.02 4.41
C TYR A 198 -1.73 -11.10 4.66
N LEU A 199 -2.18 -12.09 5.45
CA LEU A 199 -3.57 -12.14 5.90
C LEU A 199 -3.94 -10.90 6.72
N ALA A 200 -3.06 -10.47 7.64
CA ALA A 200 -3.27 -9.23 8.40
C ALA A 200 -3.34 -7.99 7.49
N ASP A 201 -2.44 -7.88 6.50
CA ASP A 201 -2.47 -6.80 5.51
C ASP A 201 -3.77 -6.78 4.70
N SER A 202 -4.24 -7.95 4.25
CA SER A 202 -5.50 -8.10 3.53
C SER A 202 -6.70 -7.71 4.39
N TYR A 203 -6.76 -8.17 5.65
CA TYR A 203 -7.84 -7.76 6.56
C TYR A 203 -7.90 -6.25 6.74
N MET A 204 -6.77 -5.63 7.09
CA MET A 204 -6.74 -4.19 7.33
C MET A 204 -7.06 -3.38 6.07
N SER A 205 -6.60 -3.84 4.92
CA SER A 205 -6.97 -3.28 3.62
C SER A 205 -8.49 -3.31 3.39
N MET A 206 -9.15 -4.45 3.65
CA MET A 206 -10.60 -4.55 3.49
C MET A 206 -11.35 -3.71 4.53
N ILE A 207 -10.89 -3.69 5.78
CA ILE A 207 -11.47 -2.89 6.87
C ILE A 207 -11.45 -1.39 6.50
N VAL A 208 -10.31 -0.89 6.05
CA VAL A 208 -10.16 0.50 5.59
C VAL A 208 -11.09 0.78 4.41
N ALA A 209 -11.13 -0.11 3.41
CA ALA A 209 -12.01 0.05 2.26
C ALA A 209 -13.49 0.12 2.67
N VAL A 210 -13.95 -0.82 3.50
CA VAL A 210 -15.34 -0.89 3.98
C VAL A 210 -15.72 0.36 4.77
N PHE A 211 -14.86 0.80 5.70
CA PHE A 211 -15.13 2.00 6.51
C PHE A 211 -15.15 3.26 5.65
N LEU A 212 -14.19 3.45 4.74
CA LEU A 212 -14.15 4.63 3.89
C LEU A 212 -15.29 4.65 2.87
N LEU A 213 -15.74 3.48 2.41
CA LEU A 213 -16.91 3.35 1.53
C LEU A 213 -18.25 3.40 2.27
N ASP A 214 -18.28 3.47 3.59
CA ASP A 214 -19.56 3.53 4.31
C ASP A 214 -20.27 4.89 4.15
N PRO A 215 -21.52 4.94 3.63
CA PRO A 215 -22.31 6.17 3.61
C PRO A 215 -22.59 6.74 5.00
N ARG A 216 -22.60 5.91 6.05
CA ARG A 216 -22.82 6.34 7.45
C ARG A 216 -21.53 6.69 8.19
N ARG A 217 -20.41 6.86 7.48
CA ARG A 217 -19.11 7.22 8.07
C ARG A 217 -19.24 8.51 8.90
N GLY A 218 -18.79 8.45 10.14
CA GLY A 218 -18.92 9.53 11.14
C GLY A 218 -20.02 9.28 12.16
N GLN A 219 -20.98 8.39 11.88
CA GLN A 219 -21.95 7.92 12.87
C GLN A 219 -21.31 6.87 13.80
N TRP A 220 -21.79 6.82 15.04
CA TRP A 220 -21.35 5.84 16.05
C TRP A 220 -21.39 4.39 15.53
N SER A 221 -22.45 4.02 14.81
CA SER A 221 -22.60 2.66 14.23
C SER A 221 -21.47 2.28 13.27
N SER A 222 -20.91 3.23 12.51
CA SER A 222 -19.77 2.98 11.62
C SER A 222 -18.48 2.78 12.41
N TRP A 223 -18.30 3.49 13.52
CA TRP A 223 -17.14 3.36 14.40
C TRP A 223 -17.17 2.06 15.20
N VAL A 224 -18.34 1.65 15.71
CA VAL A 224 -18.53 0.34 16.36
C VAL A 224 -18.21 -0.79 15.38
N ARG A 225 -18.70 -0.71 14.14
CA ARG A 225 -18.38 -1.72 13.12
C ARG A 225 -16.89 -1.75 12.78
N LEU A 226 -16.24 -0.59 12.67
CA LEU A 226 -14.78 -0.51 12.49
C LEU A 226 -14.05 -1.21 13.64
N GLY A 227 -14.39 -0.85 14.88
CA GLY A 227 -13.78 -1.44 16.09
C GLY A 227 -13.96 -2.95 16.14
N LEU A 228 -15.17 -3.45 15.83
CA LEU A 228 -15.46 -4.88 15.79
C LEU A 228 -14.65 -5.60 14.70
N MET A 229 -14.60 -5.06 13.49
CA MET A 229 -13.83 -5.69 12.40
C MET A 229 -12.32 -5.69 12.70
N VAL A 230 -11.79 -4.62 13.32
CA VAL A 230 -10.39 -4.54 13.76
C VAL A 230 -10.13 -5.57 14.86
N ALA A 231 -10.99 -5.66 15.87
CA ALA A 231 -10.85 -6.61 16.97
C ALA A 231 -10.87 -8.06 16.47
N ILE A 232 -11.82 -8.42 15.60
CA ILE A 232 -11.90 -9.75 14.99
C ILE A 232 -10.67 -10.02 14.11
N GLY A 233 -10.29 -9.09 13.24
CA GLY A 233 -9.13 -9.23 12.36
C GLY A 233 -7.84 -9.44 13.15
N PHE A 234 -7.63 -8.65 14.22
CA PHE A 234 -6.47 -8.79 15.10
C PHE A 234 -6.49 -10.09 15.90
N ALA A 235 -7.66 -10.50 16.40
CA ALA A 235 -7.79 -11.77 17.13
C ALA A 235 -7.42 -12.97 16.24
N ILE A 236 -7.74 -12.93 14.94
CA ILE A 236 -7.42 -14.00 13.99
C ILE A 236 -5.96 -13.93 13.56
N ALA A 237 -5.50 -12.77 13.07
CA ALA A 237 -4.17 -12.58 12.51
C ALA A 237 -3.47 -11.39 13.21
N PRO A 238 -2.94 -11.59 14.44
CA PRO A 238 -2.31 -10.52 15.20
C PRO A 238 -1.05 -10.03 14.48
N SER A 239 -0.98 -8.71 14.32
CA SER A 239 0.11 -8.02 13.63
C SER A 239 0.22 -6.56 14.08
N LEU A 240 1.43 -6.08 14.30
CA LEU A 240 1.71 -4.68 14.62
C LEU A 240 1.41 -3.71 13.47
N LYS A 241 1.33 -4.22 12.23
CA LYS A 241 0.99 -3.41 11.05
C LYS A 241 -0.38 -2.72 11.17
N ILE A 242 -1.29 -3.27 11.97
CA ILE A 242 -2.62 -2.66 12.23
C ILE A 242 -2.50 -1.20 12.67
N VAL A 243 -1.52 -0.89 13.52
CA VAL A 243 -1.30 0.49 14.02
C VAL A 243 -1.07 1.46 12.88
N PHE A 244 -0.34 1.06 11.85
CA PHE A 244 -0.04 1.91 10.69
C PHE A 244 -1.25 2.11 9.78
N TYR A 245 -2.11 1.10 9.62
CA TYR A 245 -3.38 1.27 8.92
C TYR A 245 -4.35 2.18 9.70
N LEU A 246 -4.39 2.07 11.03
CA LEU A 246 -5.20 2.96 11.88
C LEU A 246 -4.66 4.40 11.86
N LEU A 247 -3.33 4.58 11.88
CA LEU A 247 -2.67 5.87 11.71
C LEU A 247 -3.02 6.46 10.34
N ALA A 248 -2.89 5.68 9.26
CA ALA A 248 -3.26 6.10 7.92
C ALA A 248 -4.74 6.50 7.82
N LEU A 249 -5.63 5.76 8.49
CA LEU A 249 -7.05 6.10 8.57
C LEU A 249 -7.29 7.39 9.36
N GLY A 250 -6.59 7.58 10.47
CA GLY A 250 -6.60 8.82 11.26
C GLY A 250 -6.16 10.02 10.42
N ILE A 251 -5.03 9.90 9.72
CA ILE A 251 -4.53 10.91 8.75
C ILE A 251 -5.59 11.21 7.69
N TRP A 252 -6.25 10.18 7.15
CA TRP A 252 -7.27 10.35 6.12
C TRP A 252 -8.48 11.15 6.62
N ILE A 253 -8.95 10.86 7.84
CA ILE A 253 -10.13 11.48 8.46
C ILE A 253 -9.82 12.92 8.92
N LEU A 254 -8.67 13.11 9.55
CA LEU A 254 -8.24 14.38 10.13
C LEU A 254 -7.49 15.27 9.13
N TRP A 255 -7.40 14.85 7.86
CA TRP A 255 -6.61 15.54 6.85
C TRP A 255 -6.96 17.03 6.79
N PRO A 256 -5.95 17.92 6.85
CA PRO A 256 -6.15 19.35 6.75
C PRO A 256 -6.92 19.74 5.48
N ARG A 257 -8.08 20.36 5.65
CA ARG A 257 -8.91 20.83 4.52
C ARG A 257 -8.39 22.11 3.88
N THR A 258 -7.46 22.81 4.52
CA THR A 258 -6.88 24.06 4.03
C THR A 258 -5.36 23.95 3.91
N PRO A 259 -4.74 24.59 2.90
CA PRO A 259 -3.30 24.55 2.70
C PRO A 259 -2.53 25.12 3.89
N LYS A 260 -3.08 26.15 4.56
CA LYS A 260 -2.50 26.71 5.80
C LYS A 260 -2.41 25.68 6.93
N ARG A 261 -3.47 24.89 7.14
CA ARG A 261 -3.48 23.82 8.16
C ARG A 261 -2.57 22.66 7.77
N LEU A 262 -2.41 22.39 6.47
CA LEU A 262 -1.46 21.39 5.98
C LEU A 262 -0.01 21.83 6.25
N ALA A 263 0.33 23.09 5.95
CA ALA A 263 1.64 23.66 6.25
C ALA A 263 1.92 23.62 7.75
N LEU A 264 0.94 24.01 8.58
CA LEU A 264 1.07 23.97 10.04
C LEU A 264 1.26 22.54 10.57
N ALA A 265 0.48 21.57 10.06
CA ALA A 265 0.64 20.16 10.40
C ALA A 265 2.02 19.64 9.98
N GLY A 266 2.51 20.05 8.81
CA GLY A 266 3.86 19.74 8.32
C GLY A 266 4.92 20.29 9.26
N VAL A 267 4.86 21.57 9.60
CA VAL A 267 5.79 22.21 10.56
C VAL A 267 5.75 21.54 11.93
N ALA A 268 4.56 21.24 12.45
CA ALA A 268 4.41 20.56 13.73
C ALA A 268 5.02 19.16 13.70
N LEU A 269 4.76 18.38 12.64
CA LEU A 269 5.32 17.05 12.47
C LEU A 269 6.84 17.10 12.32
N SER A 270 7.37 18.00 11.49
CA SER A 270 8.81 18.23 11.32
C SER A 270 9.47 18.67 12.63
N THR A 271 8.80 19.48 13.44
CA THR A 271 9.29 19.90 14.76
C THR A 271 9.32 18.72 15.72
N VAL A 272 8.29 17.88 15.74
CA VAL A 272 8.27 16.66 16.56
C VAL A 272 9.40 15.71 16.13
N PHE A 273 9.57 15.47 14.83
CA PHE A 273 10.67 14.64 14.32
C PHE A 273 12.03 15.25 14.64
N PHE A 274 12.20 16.57 14.48
CA PHE A 274 13.45 17.27 14.82
C PHE A 274 13.75 17.20 16.31
N VAL A 275 12.76 17.45 17.17
CA VAL A 275 12.91 17.31 18.62
C VAL A 275 13.25 15.86 18.97
N MET A 276 12.55 14.87 18.42
CA MET A 276 12.88 13.46 18.62
C MET A 276 14.30 13.13 18.16
N PHE A 277 14.76 13.68 17.04
CA PHE A 277 16.11 13.50 16.52
C PHE A 277 17.20 14.18 17.36
N VAL A 278 16.92 15.36 17.92
CA VAL A 278 17.88 16.16 18.69
C VAL A 278 17.92 15.76 20.17
N THR A 279 16.78 15.41 20.77
CA THR A 279 16.67 15.10 22.21
C THR A 279 16.90 13.64 22.55
N PHE A 280 16.72 12.73 21.60
CA PHE A 280 17.11 11.34 21.76
C PHE A 280 18.27 11.09 20.82
N GLU A 281 19.44 10.72 21.35
CA GLU A 281 20.34 9.83 20.61
C GLU A 281 19.47 8.65 20.18
N PHE A 282 18.98 8.68 18.93
CA PHE A 282 17.77 7.96 18.55
C PHE A 282 18.07 6.47 18.34
N SER A 283 18.41 5.76 19.41
CA SER A 283 18.24 4.31 19.46
C SER A 283 16.74 4.05 19.59
N LEU A 284 16.00 4.15 18.48
CA LEU A 284 14.66 3.59 18.37
C LEU A 284 14.68 2.12 18.87
N GLY A 285 15.81 1.43 18.65
CA GLY A 285 16.13 0.13 19.23
C GLY A 285 15.90 0.08 20.74
N SER A 286 16.42 1.03 21.53
CA SER A 286 16.28 1.09 23.00
C SER A 286 14.82 1.25 23.46
N VAL A 287 14.03 2.08 22.78
CA VAL A 287 12.60 2.29 23.07
C VAL A 287 11.81 1.03 22.69
N LEU A 288 12.09 0.45 21.53
CA LEU A 288 11.43 -0.77 21.07
C LEU A 288 11.77 -1.99 21.96
N THR A 289 12.99 -2.07 22.51
CA THR A 289 13.33 -3.06 23.54
C THR A 289 12.55 -2.88 24.83
N ARG A 290 12.36 -1.63 25.29
CA ARG A 290 11.62 -1.36 26.52
C ARG A 290 10.14 -1.77 26.42
N PHE A 291 9.60 -1.86 25.21
CA PHE A 291 8.25 -2.35 24.95
C PHE A 291 8.19 -3.82 24.47
N GLY A 292 9.32 -4.56 24.48
CA GLY A 292 9.38 -5.94 23.96
C GLY A 292 9.18 -6.07 22.44
N LEU A 293 9.00 -4.95 21.72
CA LEU A 293 8.76 -4.90 20.28
C LEU A 293 10.05 -5.09 19.46
N GLY A 294 11.21 -4.86 20.09
CA GLY A 294 12.53 -5.07 19.52
C GLY A 294 13.01 -6.53 19.54
N GLU A 295 12.15 -7.50 19.87
CA GLU A 295 12.53 -8.91 20.00
C GLU A 295 12.49 -9.69 18.68
N THR A 296 12.04 -9.08 17.58
CA THR A 296 12.02 -9.74 16.27
C THR A 296 12.91 -9.01 15.26
N GLY A 297 13.82 -9.74 14.62
CA GLY A 297 14.68 -9.20 13.56
C GLY A 297 13.87 -8.60 12.41
N SER A 298 12.69 -9.15 12.11
CA SER A 298 11.78 -8.63 11.09
C SER A 298 11.22 -7.24 11.44
N PHE A 299 10.82 -6.98 12.69
CA PHE A 299 10.37 -5.65 13.09
C PHE A 299 11.55 -4.67 13.13
N PHE A 300 12.70 -5.13 13.60
CA PHE A 300 13.92 -4.34 13.69
C PHE A 300 14.38 -3.84 12.31
N GLY A 301 14.54 -4.72 11.32
CA GLY A 301 14.91 -4.36 9.96
C GLY A 301 13.90 -3.45 9.25
N ARG A 302 12.61 -3.55 9.58
CA ARG A 302 11.55 -2.73 8.98
C ARG A 302 11.43 -1.34 9.60
N ILE A 303 11.56 -1.22 10.93
CA ILE A 303 11.17 -0.01 11.66
C ILE A 303 12.37 0.72 12.26
N ALA A 304 13.34 -0.03 12.79
CA ALA A 304 14.47 0.54 13.51
C ALA A 304 15.64 0.92 12.59
N VAL A 305 16.04 0.01 11.69
CA VAL A 305 17.23 0.21 10.83
C VAL A 305 16.88 0.89 9.51
N ALA A 306 15.67 0.65 8.97
CA ALA A 306 15.26 1.21 7.69
C ALA A 306 15.42 2.75 7.57
N PRO A 307 15.16 3.57 8.62
CA PRO A 307 15.45 5.00 8.56
C PRO A 307 16.93 5.33 8.41
N GLN A 308 17.81 4.62 9.13
CA GLN A 308 19.26 4.81 9.03
C GLN A 308 19.72 4.49 7.60
N ILE A 309 19.34 3.32 7.08
CA ILE A 309 19.66 2.88 5.71
C ILE A 309 19.16 3.90 4.68
N GLY A 310 17.90 4.32 4.81
CA GLY A 310 17.28 5.24 3.85
C GLY A 310 17.93 6.63 3.86
N LEU A 311 18.26 7.15 5.04
CA LEU A 311 18.96 8.44 5.19
C LEU A 311 20.39 8.38 4.67
N GLU A 312 21.11 7.30 4.96
CA GLU A 312 22.47 7.08 4.47
C GLU A 312 22.50 6.91 2.96
N ALA A 313 21.57 6.13 2.40
CA ALA A 313 21.42 5.96 0.97
C ALA A 313 21.16 7.31 0.26
N VAL A 314 20.26 8.12 0.82
CA VAL A 314 19.98 9.48 0.31
C VAL A 314 21.17 10.42 0.48
N THR A 315 21.97 10.27 1.52
CA THR A 315 23.17 11.09 1.74
C THR A 315 24.25 10.76 0.71
N ASN A 316 24.43 9.47 0.40
CA ASN A 316 25.41 9.00 -0.58
C ASN A 316 24.97 9.34 -2.02
N HIS A 317 23.68 9.23 -2.33
CA HIS A 317 23.12 9.46 -3.67
C HIS A 317 21.84 10.33 -3.64
N PRO A 318 21.94 11.65 -3.37
CA PRO A 318 20.78 12.49 -3.08
C PRO A 318 19.88 12.81 -4.28
N VAL A 319 20.40 12.74 -5.50
CA VAL A 319 19.65 13.19 -6.69
C VAL A 319 18.75 12.09 -7.24
N LEU A 320 19.34 10.95 -7.64
CA LEU A 320 18.64 9.84 -8.28
C LEU A 320 18.79 8.50 -7.53
N GLY A 321 19.32 8.53 -6.30
CA GLY A 321 19.46 7.33 -5.47
C GLY A 321 20.31 6.25 -6.12
N TYR A 322 20.05 5.01 -5.72
CA TYR A 322 20.78 3.83 -6.18
C TYR A 322 20.26 3.25 -7.50
N GLY A 323 19.13 3.75 -8.01
CA GLY A 323 18.40 3.13 -9.11
C GLY A 323 17.28 2.22 -8.61
N VAL A 324 16.10 2.28 -9.24
CA VAL A 324 14.96 1.42 -8.87
C VAL A 324 15.33 -0.05 -8.98
N GLY A 325 15.30 -0.75 -7.84
CA GLY A 325 15.58 -2.18 -7.77
C GLY A 325 17.05 -2.56 -7.59
N ASN A 326 17.97 -1.59 -7.47
CA ASN A 326 19.38 -1.86 -7.20
C ASN A 326 19.60 -2.23 -5.72
N THR A 327 19.13 -3.42 -5.34
CA THR A 327 19.26 -3.92 -3.97
C THR A 327 20.69 -4.33 -3.63
N ASP A 328 21.47 -4.75 -4.63
CA ASP A 328 22.84 -5.21 -4.44
C ASP A 328 23.78 -4.02 -4.17
N GLY A 329 23.64 -2.92 -4.93
CA GLY A 329 24.35 -1.68 -4.64
C GLY A 329 23.98 -1.06 -3.28
N LEU A 330 22.80 -1.37 -2.73
CA LEU A 330 22.38 -0.96 -1.38
C LEU A 330 22.81 -1.93 -0.28
N LEU A 331 23.23 -3.16 -0.61
CA LEU A 331 23.59 -4.17 0.37
C LEU A 331 24.69 -3.72 1.33
N PRO A 332 25.79 -3.07 0.88
CA PRO A 332 26.83 -2.60 1.79
C PRO A 332 26.30 -1.61 2.85
N VAL A 333 25.40 -0.70 2.45
CA VAL A 333 24.76 0.27 3.37
C VAL A 333 23.84 -0.45 4.36
N ILE A 334 23.12 -1.46 3.89
CA ILE A 334 22.26 -2.29 4.74
C ILE A 334 23.11 -3.07 5.75
N ASP A 335 24.17 -3.73 5.31
CA ASP A 335 25.06 -4.53 6.14
C ASP A 335 25.76 -3.66 7.20
N GLU A 336 26.27 -2.50 6.81
CA GLU A 336 26.88 -1.55 7.74
C GLU A 336 25.87 -1.06 8.79
N ALA A 337 24.64 -0.74 8.38
CA ALA A 337 23.59 -0.33 9.33
C ALA A 337 23.22 -1.46 10.31
N TRP A 338 23.10 -2.71 9.82
CA TRP A 338 22.83 -3.88 10.66
C TRP A 338 23.99 -4.21 11.60
N GLN A 339 25.24 -4.07 11.13
CA GLN A 339 26.43 -4.31 11.93
C GLN A 339 26.61 -3.23 13.00
N SER A 340 26.57 -1.95 12.62
CA SER A 340 26.76 -0.80 13.52
C SER A 340 25.66 -0.71 14.59
N SER A 341 24.43 -1.13 14.28
CA SER A 341 23.35 -1.17 15.27
C SER A 341 23.38 -2.41 16.18
N GLY A 342 24.37 -3.31 16.02
CA GLY A 342 24.45 -4.58 16.74
C GLY A 342 23.35 -5.59 16.37
N ALA A 343 22.67 -5.40 15.25
CA ALA A 343 21.55 -6.24 14.82
C ALA A 343 21.99 -7.67 14.57
N TYR A 344 23.13 -7.86 13.91
CA TYR A 344 23.69 -9.18 13.63
C TYR A 344 24.15 -9.94 14.87
N ALA A 345 24.53 -9.24 15.94
CA ALA A 345 24.83 -9.88 17.22
C ALA A 345 23.54 -10.36 17.92
N ARG A 346 22.46 -9.60 17.77
CA ARG A 346 21.16 -9.89 18.38
C ARG A 346 20.32 -10.90 17.61
N PHE A 347 20.43 -10.89 16.29
CA PHE A 347 19.69 -11.74 15.35
C PHE A 347 20.68 -12.44 14.40
N PRO A 348 21.53 -13.36 14.90
CA PRO A 348 22.61 -13.95 14.12
C PRO A 348 22.12 -14.72 12.89
N TRP A 349 20.89 -15.23 12.89
CA TRP A 349 20.28 -15.90 11.74
C TRP A 349 19.91 -14.97 10.57
N TYR A 350 20.04 -13.65 10.73
CA TYR A 350 19.93 -12.70 9.62
C TYR A 350 21.27 -12.48 8.89
N GLN A 351 22.39 -12.96 9.42
CA GLN A 351 23.69 -12.83 8.75
C GLN A 351 23.67 -13.61 7.42
N GLY A 352 24.04 -12.93 6.33
CA GLY A 352 24.07 -13.51 4.98
C GLY A 352 22.71 -13.61 4.28
N LEU A 353 21.65 -13.06 4.86
CA LEU A 353 20.37 -12.90 4.17
C LEU A 353 20.43 -11.78 3.12
N GLY A 354 19.52 -11.83 2.15
CA GLY A 354 19.48 -10.85 1.07
C GLY A 354 18.96 -9.47 1.52
N PRO A 355 19.21 -8.41 0.72
CA PRO A 355 18.78 -7.04 1.03
C PRO A 355 17.28 -6.90 1.35
N SER A 356 16.43 -7.63 0.61
CA SER A 356 14.97 -7.58 0.75
C SER A 356 14.45 -8.27 2.03
N GLU A 357 15.26 -9.13 2.64
CA GLU A 357 14.98 -9.81 3.90
C GLU A 357 15.45 -8.97 5.09
N LEU A 358 16.60 -8.28 4.91
CA LEU A 358 17.18 -7.35 5.88
C LEU A 358 16.41 -6.03 5.98
N MET A 359 15.84 -5.55 4.86
CA MET A 359 15.03 -4.33 4.83
C MET A 359 13.75 -4.54 4.04
N SER A 360 12.62 -4.38 4.72
CA SER A 360 11.28 -4.54 4.13
C SER A 360 10.40 -3.35 4.48
N ASN A 361 10.82 -2.15 4.08
CA ASN A 361 10.14 -0.89 4.35
C ASN A 361 9.94 -0.10 3.05
N GLY A 362 8.72 -0.12 2.51
CA GLY A 362 8.41 0.50 1.22
C GLY A 362 8.58 2.02 1.22
N PHE A 363 8.44 2.68 2.37
CA PHE A 363 8.65 4.12 2.49
C PHE A 363 10.13 4.50 2.35
N TRP A 364 11.06 3.76 2.93
CA TRP A 364 12.48 4.06 2.78
C TRP A 364 13.08 3.52 1.49
N TRP A 365 12.58 2.39 0.98
CA TRP A 365 12.99 1.85 -0.33
C TRP A 365 12.81 2.87 -1.47
N GLN A 366 11.70 3.60 -1.51
CA GLN A 366 11.52 4.62 -2.56
C GLN A 366 12.58 5.71 -2.56
N TRP A 367 13.03 6.15 -1.38
CA TRP A 367 14.00 7.23 -1.24
C TRP A 367 15.42 6.73 -1.45
N ALA A 368 15.73 5.51 -0.99
CA ALA A 368 17.00 4.86 -1.28
C ALA A 368 17.17 4.62 -2.79
N PHE A 369 16.11 4.16 -3.47
CA PHE A 369 16.15 3.94 -4.91
C PHE A 369 16.19 5.22 -5.72
N LEU A 370 15.31 6.20 -5.45
CA LEU A 370 15.13 7.37 -6.33
C LEU A 370 15.86 8.64 -5.85
N GLY A 371 16.44 8.65 -4.66
CA GLY A 371 16.96 9.86 -4.03
C GLY A 371 15.87 10.89 -3.72
N ILE A 372 16.27 12.07 -3.24
CA ILE A 372 15.34 13.17 -2.90
C ILE A 372 14.73 13.76 -4.17
N VAL A 373 15.55 14.07 -5.18
CA VAL A 373 15.09 14.77 -6.39
C VAL A 373 14.26 13.84 -7.26
N GLY A 374 14.73 12.62 -7.51
CA GLY A 374 13.98 11.60 -8.24
C GLY A 374 12.71 11.19 -7.49
N GLY A 375 12.79 10.98 -6.17
CA GLY A 375 11.62 10.67 -5.35
C GLY A 375 10.57 11.79 -5.35
N ALA A 376 10.98 13.05 -5.22
CA ALA A 376 10.07 14.20 -5.29
C ALA A 376 9.44 14.34 -6.69
N THR A 377 10.23 14.12 -7.75
CA THR A 377 9.75 14.15 -9.14
C THR A 377 8.72 13.05 -9.38
N PHE A 378 9.03 11.83 -8.96
CA PHE A 378 8.12 10.68 -9.04
C PHE A 378 6.79 10.97 -8.34
N TRP A 379 6.83 11.44 -7.09
CA TRP A 379 5.61 11.74 -6.33
C TRP A 379 4.82 12.93 -6.88
N LEU A 380 5.49 13.92 -7.45
CA LEU A 380 4.83 15.01 -8.18
C LEU A 380 4.07 14.48 -9.40
N LEU A 381 4.70 13.60 -10.19
CA LEU A 381 4.06 12.95 -11.34
C LEU A 381 2.87 12.09 -10.90
N VAL A 382 3.03 11.24 -9.89
CA VAL A 382 1.94 10.43 -9.32
C VAL A 382 0.80 11.32 -8.82
N ALA A 383 1.09 12.39 -8.07
CA ALA A 383 0.08 13.31 -7.57
C ALA A 383 -0.67 14.04 -8.69
N LYS A 384 0.03 14.47 -9.75
CA LYS A 384 -0.59 15.07 -10.94
C LYS A 384 -1.45 14.06 -11.69
N THR A 385 -0.98 12.82 -11.86
CA THR A 385 -1.74 11.74 -12.50
C THR A 385 -3.00 11.42 -11.73
N LEU A 386 -2.93 11.30 -10.40
CA LEU A 386 -4.11 11.11 -9.54
C LEU A 386 -5.11 12.27 -9.67
N ARG A 387 -4.65 13.53 -9.70
CA ARG A 387 -5.53 14.68 -9.94
C ARG A 387 -6.19 14.64 -11.30
N ALA A 388 -5.47 14.24 -12.35
CA ALA A 388 -6.00 14.09 -13.69
C ALA A 388 -7.09 13.00 -13.75
N VAL A 389 -6.93 11.93 -12.95
CA VAL A 389 -7.96 10.92 -12.71
C VAL A 389 -9.01 11.40 -11.69
N GLY A 390 -9.07 12.69 -11.33
CA GLY A 390 -10.15 13.28 -10.54
C GLY A 390 -10.06 13.06 -9.03
N VAL A 391 -8.86 12.79 -8.51
CA VAL A 391 -8.61 12.78 -7.06
C VAL A 391 -8.41 14.21 -6.56
N GLU A 392 -9.29 14.68 -5.67
CA GLU A 392 -9.27 16.05 -5.14
C GLU A 392 -8.03 16.32 -4.28
N HIS A 393 -7.67 15.39 -3.41
CA HIS A 393 -6.56 15.50 -2.46
C HIS A 393 -5.58 14.32 -2.63
N PRO A 394 -4.74 14.32 -3.69
CA PRO A 394 -3.81 13.21 -3.94
C PRO A 394 -2.81 13.01 -2.80
N LEU A 395 -2.29 14.10 -2.23
CA LEU A 395 -1.30 14.05 -1.14
C LEU A 395 -1.84 13.32 0.09
N ARG A 396 -3.14 13.43 0.38
CA ARG A 396 -3.75 12.68 1.47
C ARG A 396 -3.59 11.18 1.27
N SER A 397 -3.97 10.69 0.10
CA SER A 397 -3.89 9.26 -0.22
C SER A 397 -2.44 8.77 -0.27
N ILE A 398 -1.53 9.60 -0.77
CA ILE A 398 -0.08 9.32 -0.79
C ILE A 398 0.47 9.16 0.63
N VAL A 399 0.21 10.13 1.52
CA VAL A 399 0.70 10.07 2.91
C VAL A 399 0.08 8.90 3.67
N CYS A 400 -1.20 8.58 3.43
CA CYS A 400 -1.82 7.37 3.98
C CYS A 400 -1.12 6.09 3.50
N ALA A 401 -0.76 6.00 2.22
CA ALA A 401 0.00 4.87 1.68
C ALA A 401 1.40 4.79 2.30
N TRP A 402 2.11 5.92 2.41
CA TRP A 402 3.41 5.99 3.09
C TRP A 402 3.36 5.52 4.54
N ALA A 403 2.34 5.91 5.29
CA ALA A 403 2.16 5.45 6.66
C ALA A 403 2.05 3.92 6.72
N VAL A 404 1.33 3.29 5.79
CA VAL A 404 1.24 1.83 5.71
C VAL A 404 2.56 1.21 5.22
N TRP A 405 3.21 1.78 4.20
CA TRP A 405 4.48 1.30 3.65
C TRP A 405 5.65 1.44 4.62
N TYR A 406 5.53 2.29 5.64
CA TYR A 406 6.50 2.31 6.72
C TYR A 406 6.48 0.99 7.53
N SER A 407 5.34 0.29 7.57
CA SER A 407 5.19 -0.95 8.34
C SER A 407 5.66 -2.22 7.62
N GLY A 408 5.96 -2.12 6.32
CA GLY A 408 6.14 -3.26 5.44
C GLY A 408 5.93 -2.88 3.98
N PHE A 409 5.82 -3.89 3.11
CA PHE A 409 5.66 -3.76 1.65
C PHE A 409 6.95 -3.38 0.91
N ALA A 410 7.09 -3.85 -0.33
CA ALA A 410 8.17 -3.43 -1.21
C ALA A 410 7.65 -2.29 -2.12
N PHE A 411 8.48 -1.28 -2.38
CA PHE A 411 8.06 -0.11 -3.17
C PHE A 411 7.61 -0.47 -4.59
N VAL A 412 8.23 -1.47 -5.20
CA VAL A 412 7.93 -1.93 -6.58
C VAL A 412 6.72 -2.87 -6.65
N ASP A 413 6.26 -3.42 -5.53
CA ASP A 413 5.25 -4.49 -5.49
C ASP A 413 3.83 -3.99 -5.81
N PRO A 414 3.03 -4.73 -6.61
CA PRO A 414 1.66 -4.32 -6.94
C PRO A 414 0.73 -4.18 -5.72
N ALA A 415 0.91 -5.01 -4.68
CA ALA A 415 0.11 -4.91 -3.45
C ALA A 415 0.31 -3.57 -2.73
N SER A 416 1.52 -3.01 -2.77
CA SER A 416 1.85 -1.70 -2.19
C SER A 416 1.04 -0.60 -2.88
N TRP A 417 0.99 -0.65 -4.20
CA TRP A 417 0.23 0.28 -5.03
C TRP A 417 -1.28 0.07 -4.92
N PHE A 418 -1.72 -1.16 -4.65
CA PHE A 418 -3.11 -1.43 -4.29
C PHE A 418 -3.51 -0.71 -2.99
N VAL A 419 -2.63 -0.65 -1.98
CA VAL A 419 -2.89 0.12 -0.75
C VAL A 419 -3.12 1.61 -1.05
N LEU A 420 -2.34 2.21 -1.97
CA LEU A 420 -2.60 3.58 -2.43
C LEU A 420 -4.01 3.69 -3.06
N ALA A 421 -4.40 2.74 -3.90
CA ALA A 421 -5.72 2.71 -4.52
C ALA A 421 -6.86 2.70 -3.47
N LEU A 422 -6.71 1.97 -2.36
CA LEU A 422 -7.71 1.92 -1.29
C LEU A 422 -8.03 3.29 -0.68
N PHE A 423 -7.03 4.16 -0.55
CA PHE A 423 -7.23 5.51 -0.03
C PHE A 423 -7.75 6.51 -1.08
N VAL A 424 -7.77 6.10 -2.35
CA VAL A 424 -8.27 6.91 -3.48
C VAL A 424 -9.71 6.55 -3.84
N ILE A 425 -10.04 5.26 -3.94
CA ILE A 425 -11.35 4.74 -4.37
C ILE A 425 -12.54 5.46 -3.69
N PRO A 426 -12.57 5.64 -2.35
CA PRO A 426 -13.69 6.30 -1.68
C PRO A 426 -13.89 7.77 -2.04
N VAL A 427 -12.83 8.45 -2.49
CA VAL A 427 -12.87 9.86 -2.93
C VAL A 427 -13.53 9.96 -4.30
N VAL A 428 -13.18 9.03 -5.19
CA VAL A 428 -13.58 9.09 -6.59
C VAL A 428 -14.91 8.39 -6.88
N SER A 429 -15.36 7.49 -5.99
CA SER A 429 -16.68 6.85 -6.02
C SER A 429 -17.78 7.69 -5.33
N GLY A 430 -17.47 8.90 -4.86
CA GLY A 430 -18.43 9.82 -4.24
C GLY A 430 -18.79 11.01 -5.12
N VAL A 431 -20.04 11.08 -5.58
CA VAL A 431 -20.69 12.35 -5.98
C VAL A 431 -20.85 13.20 -4.71
N ARG A 432 -20.62 14.51 -4.85
CA ARG A 432 -20.43 15.55 -3.81
C ARG A 432 -21.13 15.29 -2.47
N PRO A 433 -20.49 15.65 -1.33
CA PRO A 433 -21.21 15.77 -0.07
C PRO A 433 -22.39 16.74 -0.25
N VAL A 434 -23.58 16.30 0.10
CA VAL A 434 -24.73 17.20 0.27
C VAL A 434 -24.29 18.24 1.32
N PRO A 435 -24.27 19.54 0.99
CA PRO A 435 -23.95 20.55 1.99
C PRO A 435 -24.94 20.44 3.14
N ALA A 436 -24.41 20.39 4.37
CA ALA A 436 -25.19 20.27 5.61
C ALA A 436 -26.24 21.37 5.81
N ASN A 437 -26.25 22.41 4.97
CA ASN A 437 -27.16 23.54 5.08
C ASN A 437 -28.53 23.32 4.39
N ALA A 438 -28.73 22.25 3.62
CA ALA A 438 -30.01 22.00 2.95
C ALA A 438 -31.11 21.45 3.88
N ALA A 439 -30.79 21.07 5.12
CA ALA A 439 -31.75 20.58 6.11
C ALA A 439 -32.39 21.69 6.98
N SER A 440 -32.03 22.97 6.77
CA SER A 440 -32.50 24.08 7.61
C SER A 440 -33.66 24.91 7.00
N LEU A 441 -34.16 24.55 5.81
CA LEU A 441 -35.16 25.38 5.08
C LEU A 441 -36.57 24.78 4.99
N THR A 442 -36.87 23.67 5.66
CA THR A 442 -38.22 23.06 5.65
C THR A 442 -38.95 23.12 6.99
N GLY A 443 -38.56 24.04 7.88
CA GLY A 443 -39.12 24.14 9.24
C GLY A 443 -39.56 25.55 9.63
N SER A 444 -40.41 26.21 8.83
CA SER A 444 -41.22 27.34 9.32
C SER A 444 -42.30 27.72 8.31
N ARG A 445 -43.49 27.14 8.46
CA ARG A 445 -44.78 27.74 8.06
C ARG A 445 -45.92 26.95 8.69
N LYS A 446 -46.18 27.26 9.96
CA LYS A 446 -47.51 27.20 10.58
C LYS A 446 -47.55 28.24 11.70
N SER A 447 -48.07 29.41 11.37
CA SER A 447 -48.84 30.28 12.26
C SER A 447 -50.11 30.61 11.50
#